data_AF-A0A1C6FR86-F1
#
_entry.id   AF-A0A1C6FR86-F1
#
_cell.length_a   1.000
_cell.length_b   1.000
_cell.length_c   1.000
_cell.angle_alpha   90.00
_cell.angle_beta   90.00
_cell.angle_gamma   90.00
#
_symmetry.space_group_name_H-M   'P 1'
#
loop_
_entity.id
_entity.type
_entity.pdbx_description
1 polymer ?
#
loop_
_entity_poly.entity_id
_entity_poly.type
_entity_poly.pdbx_seq_one_letter_code
_entity_poly.pdbx_strand_id
1 'polypeptide(L)'
;MNALTAAKNKLEEGEKIVQIMQITVYVKSEPDFTKQPKIADFASEYFCEELGESGVGSRAAVGVAVLPGEAPVEIAVIAGVGSIKY
;
A
#
# COMPACT_ATOMS: atom_id res chain seq x y z
N MET A 1 -6.54 4.01 -5.32
CA MET A 1 -5.06 3.90 -5.39
C MET A 1 -4.65 2.69 -6.24
N ASN A 2 -3.62 2.82 -7.10
CA ASN A 2 -3.24 1.77 -8.07
C ASN A 2 -2.93 0.42 -7.43
N ALA A 3 -2.24 0.39 -6.27
CA ALA A 3 -1.89 -0.85 -5.57
C ALA A 3 -3.11 -1.67 -5.14
N LEU A 4 -4.15 -1.02 -4.60
CA LEU A 4 -5.39 -1.70 -4.19
C LEU A 4 -6.13 -2.27 -5.41
N THR A 5 -6.22 -1.50 -6.50
CA THR A 5 -6.82 -1.96 -7.74
C THR A 5 -6.07 -3.15 -8.32
N ALA A 6 -4.73 -3.10 -8.35
CA ALA A 6 -3.90 -4.20 -8.82
C ALA A 6 -4.10 -5.48 -7.98
N ALA A 7 -4.20 -5.34 -6.66
CA ALA A 7 -4.50 -6.46 -5.77
C ALA A 7 -5.91 -7.04 -6.00
N LYS A 8 -6.94 -6.18 -6.11
CA LYS A 8 -8.32 -6.61 -6.40
C LYS A 8 -8.43 -7.35 -7.74
N ASN A 9 -7.67 -6.95 -8.76
CA ASN A 9 -7.64 -7.59 -10.07
C ASN A 9 -7.02 -9.01 -10.08
N LYS A 10 -6.46 -9.46 -8.95
CA LYS A 10 -5.92 -10.82 -8.80
C LYS A 10 -6.84 -11.77 -8.05
N LEU A 11 -7.94 -11.26 -7.51
CA LEU A 11 -8.92 -12.06 -6.78
C LEU A 11 -9.75 -12.89 -7.76
N GLU A 12 -10.07 -14.13 -7.35
CA GLU A 12 -11.03 -14.98 -8.02
C GLU A 12 -12.46 -14.73 -7.51
N GLU A 13 -13.44 -15.34 -8.17
CA GLU A 13 -14.83 -15.26 -7.74
C GLU A 13 -15.00 -15.81 -6.31
N GLY A 14 -15.62 -15.01 -5.44
CA GLY A 14 -15.81 -15.36 -4.03
C GLY A 14 -14.60 -15.06 -3.14
N GLU A 15 -13.51 -14.48 -3.65
CA GLU A 15 -12.39 -14.01 -2.84
C GLU A 15 -12.52 -12.53 -2.47
N LYS A 16 -11.93 -12.15 -1.33
CA LYS A 16 -11.75 -10.76 -0.93
C LYS A 16 -10.42 -10.55 -0.21
N ILE A 17 -9.91 -9.33 -0.28
CA ILE A 17 -8.84 -8.89 0.62
C ILE A 17 -9.42 -8.85 2.04
N VAL A 18 -8.78 -9.55 2.96
CA VAL A 18 -9.20 -9.60 4.38
C VAL A 18 -8.27 -8.83 5.31
N GLN A 19 -7.04 -8.55 4.88
CA GLN A 19 -6.07 -7.77 5.65
C GLN A 19 -4.95 -7.23 4.74
N ILE A 20 -4.56 -5.98 4.90
CA ILE A 20 -3.28 -5.48 4.40
C ILE A 20 -2.22 -5.79 5.46
N MET A 21 -1.34 -6.74 5.18
CA MET A 21 -0.33 -7.21 6.15
C MET A 21 0.90 -6.29 6.19
N GLN A 22 1.29 -5.78 5.01
CA GLN A 22 2.43 -4.89 4.86
C GLN A 22 2.18 -3.86 3.76
N ILE A 23 2.59 -2.61 4.04
CA ILE A 23 2.68 -1.53 3.07
C ILE A 23 4.14 -1.06 3.02
N THR A 24 4.74 -1.05 1.83
CA THR A 24 6.01 -0.39 1.59
C THR A 24 5.78 0.82 0.68
N VAL A 25 6.13 2.01 1.17
CA VAL A 25 6.04 3.27 0.43
C VAL A 25 7.45 3.74 0.08
N TYR A 26 7.78 3.69 -1.20
CA TYR A 26 9.01 4.26 -1.74
C TYR A 26 8.75 5.71 -2.14
N VAL A 27 9.60 6.62 -1.67
CA VAL A 27 9.47 8.05 -1.94
C VAL A 27 10.74 8.53 -2.62
N LYS A 28 10.60 9.01 -3.86
CA LYS A 28 11.70 9.70 -4.54
C LYS A 28 12.03 10.96 -3.75
N SER A 29 13.20 10.99 -3.12
CA SER A 29 13.57 12.07 -2.20
C SER A 29 15.08 12.27 -2.11
N GLU A 30 15.47 13.50 -1.83
CA GLU A 30 16.88 13.83 -1.55
C GLU A 30 17.37 13.15 -0.27
N PRO A 31 18.69 12.89 -0.13
CA PRO A 31 19.24 12.18 1.03
C PRO A 31 18.97 12.85 2.39
N ASP A 32 18.73 14.15 2.41
CA ASP A 32 18.46 14.95 3.62
C ASP A 32 16.96 15.05 3.96
N PHE A 33 16.08 14.61 3.06
CA PHE A 33 14.66 14.57 3.32
C PHE A 33 14.33 13.38 4.22
N THR A 34 13.67 13.64 5.36
CA THR A 34 13.34 12.61 6.37
C THR A 34 11.83 12.49 6.64
N LYS A 35 10.99 13.16 5.84
CA LYS A 35 9.52 13.20 6.03
C LYS A 35 8.78 12.13 5.20
N GLN A 36 9.46 11.10 4.71
CA GLN A 36 8.84 9.95 4.04
C GLN A 36 7.70 9.33 4.87
N PRO A 37 7.81 9.18 6.21
CA PRO A 37 6.72 8.67 7.02
C PRO A 37 5.42 9.49 6.89
N LYS A 38 5.53 10.82 6.74
CA LYS A 38 4.36 11.69 6.53
C LYS A 38 3.69 11.51 5.18
N ILE A 39 4.48 11.17 4.15
CA ILE A 39 3.92 10.81 2.84
C ILE A 39 3.25 9.43 2.92
N ALA A 40 3.84 8.50 3.67
CA ALA A 40 3.30 7.16 3.88
C ALA A 40 2.02 7.14 4.74
N ASP A 41 1.75 8.17 5.54
CA ASP A 41 0.51 8.34 6.30
C ASP A 41 -0.70 8.33 5.34
N PHE A 42 -0.64 9.08 4.23
CA PHE A 42 -1.72 9.11 3.23
C PHE A 42 -2.05 7.73 2.63
N ALA A 43 -1.04 6.89 2.39
CA ALA A 43 -1.26 5.54 1.90
C ALA A 43 -1.99 4.68 2.95
N SER A 44 -1.60 4.83 4.22
CA SER A 44 -2.17 4.07 5.33
C SER A 44 -3.62 4.48 5.58
N GLU A 45 -3.88 5.80 5.61
CA GLU A 45 -5.22 6.38 5.74
C GLU A 45 -6.14 5.91 4.61
N TYR A 46 -5.67 5.96 3.36
CA TYR A 46 -6.44 5.46 2.22
C TYR A 46 -6.85 3.98 2.35
N PHE A 47 -5.92 3.11 2.77
CA PHE A 47 -6.28 1.70 2.98
C PHE A 47 -7.27 1.51 4.15
N CYS A 48 -7.16 2.33 5.20
CA CYS A 48 -8.13 2.32 6.29
C CYS A 48 -9.53 2.79 5.84
N GLU A 49 -9.60 3.83 5.02
CA GLU A 49 -10.86 4.33 4.46
C GLU A 49 -11.56 3.28 3.60
N GLU A 50 -10.78 2.53 2.80
CA GLU A 50 -11.32 1.53 1.87
C GLU A 50 -11.64 0.18 2.52
N LEU A 51 -10.88 -0.24 3.53
CA LEU A 51 -10.92 -1.59 4.11
C LEU A 51 -11.24 -1.61 5.60
N GLY A 52 -11.44 -0.45 6.25
CA GLY A 52 -11.65 -0.35 7.69
C GLY A 52 -10.43 -0.81 8.48
N GLU A 53 -10.66 -1.52 9.59
CA GLU A 53 -9.60 -2.09 10.44
C GLU A 53 -8.67 -3.05 9.67
N SER A 54 -9.17 -3.67 8.59
CA SER A 54 -8.41 -4.54 7.69
C SER A 54 -7.44 -3.79 6.76
N GLY A 55 -7.42 -2.45 6.80
CA GLY A 55 -6.50 -1.60 6.05
C GLY A 55 -5.14 -1.40 6.73
N VAL A 56 -4.99 -1.82 7.98
CA VAL A 56 -3.82 -1.53 8.82
C VAL A 56 -2.94 -2.75 8.98
N GLY A 57 -1.69 -2.63 8.55
CA GLY A 57 -0.64 -3.61 8.75
C GLY A 57 0.69 -2.96 9.15
N SER A 58 1.76 -3.74 9.04
CA SER A 58 3.12 -3.21 9.15
C SER A 58 3.42 -2.22 8.03
N ARG A 59 4.30 -1.24 8.28
CA ARG A 59 4.65 -0.23 7.28
C ARG A 59 6.14 0.09 7.25
N ALA A 60 6.67 0.24 6.04
CA ALA A 60 7.96 0.86 5.77
C ALA A 60 7.79 2.10 4.87
N ALA A 61 8.52 3.16 5.18
CA ALA A 61 8.63 4.35 4.36
C ALA A 61 10.11 4.56 4.01
N VAL A 62 10.45 4.46 2.73
CA VAL A 62 11.84 4.36 2.28
C VAL A 62 12.13 5.46 1.27
N GLY A 63 13.15 6.27 1.56
CA GLY A 63 13.69 7.22 0.58
C GLY A 63 14.48 6.48 -0.50
N VAL A 64 14.20 6.79 -1.77
CA VAL A 64 14.91 6.24 -2.93
C VAL A 64 15.36 7.37 -3.86
N ALA A 65 16.45 7.16 -4.59
CA ALA A 65 16.99 8.17 -5.50
C ALA A 65 16.11 8.34 -6.77
N VAL A 66 15.60 7.23 -7.31
CA VAL A 66 14.83 7.18 -8.55
C VAL A 66 13.73 6.11 -8.44
N LEU A 67 12.61 6.35 -9.12
CA LEU A 67 11.54 5.39 -9.34
C LEU A 67 11.25 5.27 -10.85
N PRO A 68 10.74 4.12 -11.32
CA PRO A 68 10.30 3.95 -12.70
C PRO A 68 9.33 5.04 -13.16
N GLY A 69 9.50 5.49 -14.40
CA GLY A 69 8.62 6.50 -15.00
C GLY A 69 8.69 7.87 -14.32
N GLU A 70 9.76 8.18 -13.59
CA GLU A 70 9.93 9.42 -12.82
C GLU A 70 8.83 9.66 -11.78
N ALA A 71 8.21 8.59 -11.27
CA ALA A 71 7.17 8.69 -10.27
C ALA A 71 7.72 9.30 -8.96
N PRO A 72 6.93 10.15 -8.26
CA PRO A 72 7.34 10.67 -6.96
C PRO A 72 7.18 9.64 -5.83
N VAL A 73 6.23 8.71 -5.97
CA VAL A 73 5.90 7.69 -4.96
C VAL A 73 5.54 6.38 -5.67
N GLU A 74 6.03 5.27 -5.13
CA GLU A 74 5.62 3.92 -5.51
C GLU A 74 5.21 3.14 -4.26
N ILE A 75 4.12 2.37 -4.36
CA ILE A 75 3.55 1.65 -3.22
C ILE A 75 3.44 0.17 -3.58
N ALA A 76 4.02 -0.68 -2.72
CA ALA A 76 3.88 -2.12 -2.76
C ALA A 76 3.12 -2.61 -1.53
N VAL A 77 2.30 -3.65 -1.69
CA VAL A 77 1.52 -4.23 -0.59
C VAL A 77 1.59 -5.75 -0.57
N ILE A 78 1.52 -6.32 0.62
CA ILE A 78 1.21 -7.74 0.85
C ILE A 78 -0.17 -7.78 1.49
N ALA A 79 -1.10 -8.49 0.84
CA ALA A 79 -2.48 -8.62 1.29
C ALA A 79 -2.81 -10.09 1.58
N GLY A 80 -3.49 -10.33 2.70
CA GLY A 80 -4.16 -11.59 2.96
C GLY A 80 -5.47 -11.66 2.17
N VAL A 81 -5.71 -12.80 1.54
CA VAL A 81 -6.93 -13.11 0.79
C VAL A 81 -7.71 -14.19 1.53
N GLY A 82 -9.02 -14.07 1.55
CA GLY A 82 -9.91 -15.09 2.11
C GLY A 82 -11.19 -15.23 1.28
N SER A 83 -11.86 -16.38 1.44
CA SER A 83 -13.12 -16.65 0.76
C SER A 83 -14.32 -16.07 1.51
N ILE A 84 -15.30 -15.58 0.75
CA ILE A 84 -16.63 -15.26 1.25
C ILE A 84 -17.35 -16.59 1.44
N LYS A 85 -17.49 -17.06 2.69
CA LYS A 85 -18.41 -18.15 2.99
C LYS A 85 -19.84 -17.59 2.94
N TYR A 86 -20.69 -18.21 2.12
CA TYR A 86 -22.14 -18.02 2.16
C TYR A 86 -22.73 -18.55 3.47
#